data_AF-A0A2V5R335-F1
#
_entry.id   AF-A0A2V5R335-F1
#
_cell.length_a   1.000
_cell.length_b   1.000
_cell.length_c   1.000
_cell.angle_alpha   90.00
_cell.angle_beta   90.00
_cell.angle_gamma   90.00
#
_symmetry.space_group_name_H-M   'P 1'
#
loop_
_entity.id
_entity.type
_entity.pdbx_description
1 polymer ?
#
loop_
_entity_poly.entity_id
_entity_poly.type
_entity_poly.pdbx_seq_one_letter_code
_entity_poly.pdbx_strand_id
1 'polypeptide(L)'
;MKIDNGTGGSREPSTGGPGSRPGRSAVDERGRESINFFTELKRRNVYKVAVAYAVVGWLLVQVTTQVFPIFEIPNWASRLIVLAIIIGFPIALVIAWAFELTPEGLKRTEIADAEHLPERPQKRAWIYVAIMAAALSIALFFLGRYTGLRTSLTEGGRTPASAGSLPQKSIAVLPFENLSHDQDNAYFADGIQDEILSTIGKIGDLKVISRTSTAKYKSRPENLRRVATELAVATVLEGSVQKADDRVRIIVQLIDAQSDAHLWSETYDRQLKDIFSVESEVAQSIAGALKAKLTLGTAQSLDQVPTRDAEAYNLYLKAGYHVREATSGNSDPAIVLPKALDLYAQAIAKDPSFALAWAQVSYVHSWMHWFSVDDSLAQMRSAEDAARRAVAINPQVPEAHVALGYVAYWGKRDYTTALSEFEQARKALPNNSAVTIAIGSVYRRLGK
;
A
#
# COMPACT_ATOMS: atom_id res chain seq x y z
N MET A 1 -48.74 -49.25 -30.90
CA MET A 1 -49.49 -50.18 -30.03
C MET A 1 -48.80 -50.15 -28.65
N LYS A 2 -49.40 -49.76 -27.51
CA LYS A 2 -50.82 -49.80 -27.05
C LYS A 2 -51.33 -51.25 -27.14
N ILE A 3 -51.81 -51.96 -26.11
CA ILE A 3 -52.63 -51.69 -24.89
C ILE A 3 -52.27 -52.82 -23.87
N ASP A 4 -52.04 -52.66 -22.55
CA ASP A 4 -52.89 -52.29 -21.38
C ASP A 4 -53.80 -53.41 -20.80
N ASN A 5 -54.19 -53.27 -19.51
CA ASN A 5 -55.04 -54.13 -18.63
C ASN A 5 -54.41 -55.44 -18.10
N GLY A 6 -54.71 -55.95 -16.89
CA GLY A 6 -55.60 -55.56 -15.76
C GLY A 6 -55.47 -56.59 -14.59
N THR A 7 -56.30 -56.70 -13.54
CA THR A 7 -57.45 -55.89 -13.04
C THR A 7 -57.94 -56.39 -11.64
N GLY A 8 -58.19 -55.49 -10.66
CA GLY A 8 -59.11 -55.70 -9.50
C GLY A 8 -58.50 -56.34 -8.24
N GLY A 9 -58.86 -56.03 -6.98
CA GLY A 9 -60.07 -55.49 -6.30
C GLY A 9 -60.10 -56.18 -4.90
N SER A 10 -60.82 -55.80 -3.83
CA SER A 10 -61.83 -54.77 -3.54
C SER A 10 -62.04 -54.69 -2.00
N ARG A 11 -62.49 -53.56 -1.42
CA ARG A 11 -63.62 -53.47 -0.45
C ARG A 11 -63.84 -52.08 0.19
N GLU A 12 -65.12 -51.74 0.30
CA GLU A 12 -65.78 -50.59 0.96
C GLU A 12 -66.36 -51.04 2.34
N PRO A 13 -67.14 -50.26 3.17
CA PRO A 13 -68.01 -49.10 2.84
C PRO A 13 -68.16 -47.91 3.85
N SER A 14 -68.88 -46.87 3.38
CA SER A 14 -69.72 -45.82 4.03
C SER A 14 -69.75 -45.60 5.57
N THR A 15 -69.88 -44.36 6.09
CA THR A 15 -71.16 -43.60 6.16
C THR A 15 -70.99 -42.10 6.47
N GLY A 16 -71.96 -41.26 6.05
CA GLY A 16 -72.41 -40.08 6.81
C GLY A 16 -71.99 -38.66 6.35
N GLY A 17 -72.99 -37.82 6.08
CA GLY A 17 -72.95 -36.35 6.10
C GLY A 17 -74.36 -35.80 6.41
N PRO A 18 -74.67 -34.49 6.30
CA PRO A 18 -73.80 -33.34 6.00
C PRO A 18 -74.02 -32.08 6.91
N GLY A 19 -73.17 -31.05 6.74
CA GLY A 19 -73.61 -29.64 6.75
C GLY A 19 -73.07 -28.66 7.81
N SER A 20 -72.18 -27.75 7.41
CA SER A 20 -72.45 -26.28 7.37
C SER A 20 -71.21 -25.35 7.39
N ARG A 21 -71.07 -24.56 6.30
CA ARG A 21 -70.44 -23.22 6.18
C ARG A 21 -68.90 -23.06 6.19
N PRO A 22 -68.37 -21.95 5.58
CA PRO A 22 -67.07 -21.99 4.90
C PRO A 22 -65.99 -21.04 5.47
N GLY A 23 -64.72 -21.38 5.24
CA GLY A 23 -63.56 -20.49 5.40
C GLY A 23 -62.81 -20.32 4.08
N ARG A 24 -62.61 -19.08 3.62
CA ARG A 24 -62.04 -18.74 2.31
C ARG A 24 -60.73 -17.96 2.49
N SER A 25 -59.73 -18.25 1.65
CA SER A 25 -58.58 -17.40 1.27
C SER A 25 -57.65 -16.85 2.37
N ALA A 26 -56.40 -17.35 2.41
CA ALA A 26 -55.28 -16.78 3.19
C ALA A 26 -53.91 -16.94 2.48
N VAL A 27 -53.87 -16.81 1.13
CA VAL A 27 -52.65 -17.03 0.32
C VAL A 27 -52.27 -15.83 -0.57
N ASP A 28 -53.09 -14.76 -0.63
CA ASP A 28 -52.94 -13.67 -1.62
C ASP A 28 -52.69 -12.26 -1.01
N GLU A 29 -52.05 -12.18 0.17
CA GLU A 29 -51.73 -10.89 0.81
C GLU A 29 -50.27 -10.45 0.62
N ARG A 30 -49.30 -11.36 0.74
CA ARG A 30 -47.86 -11.03 0.64
C ARG A 30 -47.40 -10.57 -0.76
N GLY A 31 -48.17 -10.85 -1.81
CA GLY A 31 -47.91 -10.33 -3.17
C GLY A 31 -48.42 -8.90 -3.39
N ARG A 32 -49.35 -8.41 -2.56
CA ARG A 32 -50.01 -7.10 -2.75
C ARG A 32 -49.29 -5.97 -2.02
N GLU A 33 -48.63 -6.23 -0.89
CA GLU A 33 -47.93 -5.19 -0.11
C GLU A 33 -46.74 -4.55 -0.86
N SER A 34 -45.96 -5.32 -1.59
CA SER A 34 -44.81 -4.81 -2.36
C SER A 34 -45.22 -3.93 -3.54
N ILE A 35 -46.31 -4.32 -4.23
CA ILE A 35 -46.93 -3.53 -5.31
C ILE A 35 -47.56 -2.25 -4.73
N ASN A 36 -48.19 -2.34 -3.55
CA ASN A 36 -48.73 -1.18 -2.85
C ASN A 36 -47.64 -0.18 -2.43
N PHE A 37 -46.50 -0.63 -1.87
CA PHE A 37 -45.42 0.29 -1.43
C PHE A 37 -44.84 1.15 -2.57
N PHE A 38 -44.59 0.54 -3.74
CA PHE A 38 -44.17 1.29 -4.93
C PHE A 38 -45.27 2.24 -5.44
N THR A 39 -46.54 1.85 -5.30
CA THR A 39 -47.69 2.70 -5.65
C THR A 39 -47.86 3.86 -4.67
N GLU A 40 -47.59 3.66 -3.37
CA GLU A 40 -47.61 4.66 -2.31
C GLU A 40 -46.52 5.74 -2.53
N LEU A 41 -45.31 5.32 -2.89
CA LEU A 41 -44.20 6.21 -3.27
C LEU A 41 -44.51 7.03 -4.53
N LYS A 42 -45.21 6.42 -5.50
CA LYS A 42 -45.66 7.09 -6.73
C LYS A 42 -46.78 8.09 -6.47
N ARG A 43 -47.69 7.78 -5.54
CA ARG A 43 -48.84 8.60 -5.12
C ARG A 43 -48.44 9.89 -4.39
N ARG A 44 -47.30 9.90 -3.68
CA ARG A 44 -46.81 11.06 -2.90
C ARG A 44 -45.74 11.93 -3.59
N ASN A 45 -45.52 11.78 -4.91
CA ASN A 45 -44.47 12.50 -5.68
C ASN A 45 -43.01 12.31 -5.18
N VAL A 46 -42.73 11.47 -4.18
CA VAL A 46 -41.40 11.32 -3.55
C VAL A 46 -40.31 10.94 -4.56
N TYR A 47 -40.67 10.19 -5.62
CA TYR A 47 -39.75 9.86 -6.71
C TYR A 47 -39.18 11.10 -7.44
N LYS A 48 -39.92 12.21 -7.52
CA LYS A 48 -39.44 13.46 -8.14
C LYS A 48 -38.32 14.08 -7.31
N VAL A 49 -38.46 14.05 -5.98
CA VAL A 49 -37.41 14.53 -5.06
C VAL A 49 -36.21 13.60 -5.10
N ALA A 50 -36.41 12.28 -5.17
CA ALA A 50 -35.34 11.30 -5.34
C ALA A 50 -34.50 11.57 -6.60
N VAL A 51 -35.16 11.80 -7.74
CA VAL A 51 -34.52 12.12 -9.02
C VAL A 51 -33.82 13.48 -8.97
N ALA A 52 -34.48 14.52 -8.45
CA ALA A 52 -33.88 15.85 -8.32
C ALA A 52 -32.64 15.84 -7.41
N TYR A 53 -32.70 15.12 -6.29
CA TYR A 53 -31.57 14.96 -5.37
C TYR A 53 -30.41 14.18 -6.04
N ALA A 54 -30.71 13.14 -6.82
CA ALA A 54 -29.69 12.41 -7.57
C ALA A 54 -29.00 13.30 -8.63
N VAL A 55 -29.76 14.13 -9.36
CA VAL A 55 -29.20 15.07 -10.35
C VAL A 55 -28.33 16.14 -9.69
N VAL A 56 -28.81 16.77 -8.61
CA VAL A 56 -28.06 17.81 -7.87
C VAL A 56 -26.83 17.21 -7.18
N GLY A 57 -26.94 16.02 -6.59
CA GLY A 57 -25.83 15.29 -5.98
C GLY A 57 -24.75 14.92 -7.02
N TRP A 58 -25.15 14.40 -8.17
CA TRP A 58 -24.25 14.12 -9.29
C TRP A 58 -23.53 15.39 -9.79
N LEU A 59 -24.26 16.50 -9.94
CA LEU A 59 -23.68 17.79 -10.35
C LEU A 59 -22.67 18.31 -9.32
N LEU A 60 -22.96 18.23 -8.02
CA LEU A 60 -22.02 18.59 -6.96
C LEU A 60 -20.77 17.71 -6.96
N VAL A 61 -20.90 16.41 -7.27
CA VAL A 61 -19.74 15.51 -7.44
C VAL A 61 -18.92 15.90 -8.68
N GLN A 62 -19.53 16.29 -9.79
CA GLN A 62 -18.78 16.81 -10.95
C GLN A 62 -18.05 18.12 -10.62
N VAL A 63 -18.74 19.11 -10.04
CA VAL A 63 -18.12 20.40 -9.68
C VAL A 63 -16.96 20.18 -8.72
N THR A 64 -17.13 19.36 -7.67
CA THR A 64 -16.02 19.09 -6.73
C THR A 64 -14.87 18.34 -7.37
N THR A 65 -15.12 17.33 -8.22
CA THR A 65 -14.03 16.58 -8.88
C THR A 65 -13.27 17.38 -9.95
N GLN A 66 -13.91 18.36 -10.60
CA GLN A 66 -13.23 19.24 -11.56
C GLN A 66 -12.56 20.46 -10.91
N VAL A 67 -13.20 21.08 -9.92
CA VAL A 67 -12.76 22.36 -9.37
C VAL A 67 -11.79 22.20 -8.20
N PHE A 68 -11.95 21.18 -7.34
CA PHE A 68 -11.10 21.03 -6.15
C PHE A 68 -9.61 20.78 -6.46
N PRO A 69 -9.24 20.01 -7.51
CA PRO A 69 -7.84 19.89 -7.93
C PRO A 69 -7.20 21.22 -8.35
N ILE A 70 -7.97 22.16 -8.91
CA ILE A 70 -7.48 23.48 -9.34
C ILE A 70 -7.10 24.35 -8.13
N PHE A 71 -7.76 24.16 -6.99
CA PHE A 71 -7.49 24.86 -5.72
C PHE A 71 -6.63 24.04 -4.74
N GLU A 72 -5.97 22.98 -5.20
CA GLU A 72 -5.14 22.07 -4.39
C GLU A 72 -5.86 21.47 -3.16
N ILE A 73 -7.20 21.43 -3.19
CA ILE A 73 -7.99 20.96 -2.05
C ILE A 73 -7.79 19.45 -1.86
N PRO A 74 -7.36 18.97 -0.68
CA PRO A 74 -7.01 17.57 -0.50
C PRO A 74 -8.19 16.59 -0.72
N ASN A 75 -7.86 15.40 -1.23
CA ASN A 75 -8.80 14.31 -1.53
C ASN A 75 -9.67 13.79 -0.35
N TRP A 76 -9.41 14.22 0.89
CA TRP A 76 -10.33 13.93 2.00
C TRP A 76 -11.59 14.80 1.97
N ALA A 77 -11.51 16.03 1.45
CA ALA A 77 -12.64 16.97 1.42
C ALA A 77 -13.71 16.54 0.41
N SER A 78 -13.30 16.10 -0.79
CA SER A 78 -14.22 15.54 -1.80
C SER A 78 -14.93 14.28 -1.29
N ARG A 79 -14.22 13.41 -0.55
CA ARG A 79 -14.81 12.23 0.12
C ARG A 79 -15.87 12.60 1.16
N LEU A 80 -15.68 13.67 1.94
CA LEU A 80 -16.69 14.14 2.89
C LEU A 80 -17.95 14.64 2.19
N ILE A 81 -17.82 15.34 1.05
CA ILE A 81 -18.98 15.83 0.29
C ILE A 81 -19.78 14.67 -0.31
N VAL A 82 -19.10 13.68 -0.90
CA VAL A 82 -19.76 12.44 -1.39
C VAL A 82 -20.49 11.72 -0.25
N LEU A 83 -19.86 11.59 0.92
CA LEU A 83 -20.46 10.97 2.10
C LEU A 83 -21.68 11.77 2.61
N ALA A 84 -21.61 13.11 2.61
CA ALA A 84 -22.71 13.98 3.00
C ALA A 84 -23.92 13.88 2.05
N ILE A 85 -23.68 13.73 0.74
CA ILE A 85 -24.74 13.48 -0.26
C ILE A 85 -25.41 12.11 -0.02
N ILE A 86 -24.61 11.07 0.24
CA ILE A 86 -25.13 9.72 0.53
C ILE A 86 -25.98 9.70 1.82
N ILE A 87 -25.53 10.37 2.89
CA ILE A 87 -26.26 10.47 4.17
C ILE A 87 -27.48 11.39 4.05
N GLY A 88 -27.37 12.46 3.26
CA GLY A 88 -28.46 13.42 3.03
C GLY A 88 -29.61 12.86 2.18
N PHE A 89 -29.36 11.87 1.32
CA PHE A 89 -30.40 11.28 0.47
C PHE A 89 -31.55 10.61 1.26
N PRO A 90 -31.30 9.69 2.22
CA PRO A 90 -32.35 9.18 3.11
C PRO A 90 -33.12 10.28 3.86
N ILE A 91 -32.42 11.32 4.33
CA ILE A 91 -33.03 12.44 5.05
C ILE A 91 -33.95 13.23 4.13
N ALA A 92 -33.52 13.51 2.90
CA ALA A 92 -34.32 14.21 1.89
C ALA A 92 -35.59 13.42 1.50
N LEU A 93 -35.50 12.09 1.39
CA LEU A 93 -36.68 11.23 1.14
C LEU A 93 -37.67 11.24 2.31
N VAL A 94 -37.18 11.22 3.55
CA VAL A 94 -38.03 11.30 4.75
C VAL A 94 -38.73 12.67 4.85
N ILE A 95 -38.02 13.77 4.56
CA ILE A 95 -38.60 15.12 4.52
C ILE A 95 -39.66 15.22 3.42
N ALA A 96 -39.37 14.73 2.20
CA ALA A 96 -40.31 14.72 1.08
C ALA A 96 -41.55 13.85 1.32
N TRP A 97 -41.47 12.85 2.20
CA TRP A 97 -42.59 12.02 2.61
C TRP A 97 -43.40 12.64 3.76
N ALA A 98 -42.74 13.40 4.64
CA ALA A 98 -43.36 14.07 5.80
C ALA A 98 -44.04 15.40 5.48
N PHE A 99 -43.55 16.14 4.47
CA PHE A 99 -44.12 17.41 4.02
C PHE A 99 -44.67 17.26 2.60
N GLU A 100 -46.00 17.09 2.49
CA GLU A 100 -46.69 17.21 1.21
C GLU A 100 -46.61 18.67 0.71
N LEU A 101 -45.82 18.93 -0.33
CA LEU A 101 -45.87 20.22 -1.04
C LEU A 101 -47.22 20.34 -1.78
N THR A 102 -48.20 20.93 -1.13
CA THR A 102 -49.44 21.39 -1.77
C THR A 102 -49.18 22.64 -2.61
N PRO A 103 -49.78 22.80 -3.81
CA PRO A 103 -49.42 23.88 -4.74
C PRO A 103 -50.03 25.25 -4.42
N GLU A 104 -50.76 25.40 -3.30
CA GLU A 104 -51.56 26.59 -3.00
C GLU A 104 -51.07 27.27 -1.72
N GLY A 105 -50.45 28.44 -1.89
CA GLY A 105 -49.92 29.26 -0.80
C GLY A 105 -51.00 29.96 0.04
N LEU A 106 -50.56 30.65 1.08
CA LEU A 106 -51.42 31.25 2.11
C LEU A 106 -52.66 31.97 1.56
N LYS A 107 -53.85 31.53 2.00
CA LYS A 107 -55.07 32.35 2.08
C LYS A 107 -55.62 32.34 3.51
N ARG A 108 -56.17 33.48 3.91
CA ARG A 108 -56.74 33.78 5.24
C ARG A 108 -58.13 34.36 5.02
N THR A 109 -59.13 33.86 5.77
CA THR A 109 -60.58 34.20 5.92
C THR A 109 -61.46 32.97 5.62
N GLU A 110 -62.57 32.70 6.31
CA GLU A 110 -63.07 33.05 7.65
C GLU A 110 -64.21 32.07 8.02
N ILE A 111 -64.38 31.78 9.32
CA ILE A 111 -65.60 31.34 10.04
C ILE A 111 -66.59 30.36 9.35
N ALA A 112 -66.67 29.13 9.88
CA ALA A 112 -67.93 28.47 10.27
C ALA A 112 -67.65 27.22 11.13
N ASP A 113 -68.30 27.09 12.28
CA ASP A 113 -68.16 25.92 13.17
C ASP A 113 -68.93 24.69 12.65
N ALA A 114 -68.29 23.52 12.69
CA ALA A 114 -68.86 22.29 13.27
C ALA A 114 -67.84 21.13 13.23
N GLU A 115 -67.55 20.60 14.41
CA GLU A 115 -67.12 19.23 14.72
C GLU A 115 -66.59 18.32 13.59
N HIS A 116 -65.34 17.87 13.71
CA HIS A 116 -64.99 16.45 13.95
C HIS A 116 -63.47 16.32 14.14
N LEU A 117 -63.02 16.24 15.40
CA LEU A 117 -61.68 15.76 15.73
C LEU A 117 -61.67 14.22 15.76
N PRO A 118 -60.72 13.59 15.08
CA PRO A 118 -60.01 12.47 15.69
C PRO A 118 -58.50 12.74 15.77
N GLU A 119 -58.04 12.68 17.01
CA GLU A 119 -56.68 12.52 17.55
C GLU A 119 -55.46 12.34 16.61
N ARG A 120 -54.49 13.25 16.83
CA ARG A 120 -53.02 13.12 16.66
C ARG A 120 -52.45 11.74 16.26
N PRO A 121 -51.59 11.66 15.21
CA PRO A 121 -50.60 10.60 15.06
C PRO A 121 -49.27 10.89 15.80
N GLN A 122 -49.32 11.46 17.02
CA GLN A 122 -48.10 11.75 17.82
C GLN A 122 -47.29 10.48 18.16
N LYS A 123 -47.94 9.30 18.13
CA LYS A 123 -47.33 7.98 18.37
C LYS A 123 -46.29 7.53 17.34
N ARG A 124 -46.08 8.25 16.23
CA ARG A 124 -44.98 7.97 15.28
C ARG A 124 -43.83 8.97 15.34
N ALA A 125 -43.99 10.11 16.01
CA ALA A 125 -42.94 11.12 16.14
C ALA A 125 -41.66 10.56 16.83
N TRP A 126 -41.84 9.74 17.86
CA TRP A 126 -40.72 9.08 18.55
C TRP A 126 -39.93 8.10 17.67
N ILE A 127 -40.54 7.53 16.61
CA ILE A 127 -39.85 6.64 15.67
C ILE A 127 -38.87 7.46 14.82
N TYR A 128 -39.25 8.66 14.38
CA TYR A 128 -38.35 9.55 13.65
C TYR A 128 -37.21 10.08 14.54
N VAL A 129 -37.48 10.36 15.82
CA VAL A 129 -36.43 10.68 16.81
C VAL A 129 -35.48 9.50 17.00
N ALA A 130 -36.00 8.27 17.12
CA ALA A 130 -35.18 7.06 17.24
C ALA A 130 -34.34 6.79 15.99
N ILE A 131 -34.88 6.98 14.78
CA ILE A 131 -34.14 6.82 13.52
C ILE A 131 -33.07 7.91 13.37
N MET A 132 -33.36 9.17 13.70
CA MET A 132 -32.37 10.25 13.68
C MET A 132 -31.28 10.03 14.73
N ALA A 133 -31.63 9.57 15.93
CA ALA A 133 -30.66 9.21 16.97
C ALA A 133 -29.81 7.99 16.55
N ALA A 134 -30.38 6.99 15.89
CA ALA A 134 -29.65 5.85 15.35
C ALA A 134 -28.71 6.27 14.20
N ALA A 135 -29.18 7.09 13.27
CA ALA A 135 -28.35 7.62 12.18
C ALA A 135 -27.19 8.49 12.71
N LEU A 136 -27.45 9.36 13.69
CA LEU A 136 -26.43 10.14 14.37
C LEU A 136 -25.46 9.25 15.17
N SER A 137 -25.95 8.22 15.85
CA SER A 137 -25.10 7.25 16.58
C SER A 137 -24.24 6.43 15.63
N ILE A 138 -24.76 6.03 14.47
CA ILE A 138 -24.01 5.34 13.41
C ILE A 138 -22.96 6.29 12.81
N ALA A 139 -23.32 7.55 12.52
CA ALA A 139 -22.39 8.55 12.04
C ALA A 139 -21.27 8.83 13.05
N LEU A 140 -21.59 8.99 14.33
CA LEU A 140 -20.62 9.16 15.43
C LEU A 140 -19.80 7.89 15.67
N PHE A 141 -20.37 6.69 15.51
CA PHE A 141 -19.64 5.42 15.59
C PHE A 141 -18.64 5.27 14.44
N PHE A 142 -19.03 5.58 13.20
CA PHE A 142 -18.11 5.56 12.07
C PHE A 142 -17.08 6.69 12.13
N LEU A 143 -17.45 7.88 12.59
CA LEU A 143 -16.52 8.99 12.83
C LEU A 143 -15.50 8.64 13.91
N GLY A 144 -15.98 8.13 15.05
CA GLY A 144 -15.16 7.62 16.15
C GLY A 144 -14.31 6.40 15.79
N ARG A 145 -14.75 5.58 14.83
CA ARG A 145 -13.95 4.48 14.28
C ARG A 145 -12.91 4.98 13.26
N TYR A 146 -13.19 6.04 12.51
CA TYR A 146 -12.23 6.64 11.56
C TYR A 146 -11.15 7.48 12.25
N THR A 147 -11.50 8.20 13.33
CA THR A 147 -10.52 8.86 14.19
C THR A 147 -9.82 7.84 15.10
N GLY A 148 -10.58 6.95 15.73
CA GLY A 148 -10.07 5.91 16.64
C GLY A 148 -9.11 4.90 15.99
N LEU A 149 -9.28 4.52 14.71
CA LEU A 149 -8.28 3.68 14.03
C LEU A 149 -6.91 4.37 13.87
N ARG A 150 -6.81 5.69 14.07
CA ARG A 150 -5.53 6.40 14.14
C ARG A 150 -5.01 6.59 15.57
N THR A 151 -5.82 6.36 16.60
CA THR A 151 -5.46 6.52 18.02
C THR A 151 -5.28 5.19 18.78
N SER A 152 -5.85 4.08 18.29
CA SER A 152 -5.79 2.77 18.95
C SER A 152 -4.50 1.96 18.70
N LEU A 153 -3.45 2.57 18.13
CA LEU A 153 -2.08 2.03 18.17
C LEU A 153 -1.24 2.63 19.32
N THR A 154 -1.85 3.46 20.18
CA THR A 154 -1.15 4.27 21.21
C THR A 154 -1.55 3.97 22.65
N GLU A 155 -2.19 2.83 22.95
CA GLU A 155 -2.33 2.33 24.32
C GLU A 155 -1.69 0.95 24.47
N GLY A 156 -0.36 0.99 24.60
CA GLY A 156 0.51 -0.16 24.81
C GLY A 156 1.70 0.19 25.70
N GLY A 157 1.42 0.68 26.92
CA GLY A 157 2.37 0.66 28.03
C GLY A 157 3.75 1.28 27.80
N ARG A 158 3.85 2.39 27.07
CA ARG A 158 5.05 3.23 27.07
C ARG A 158 4.70 4.61 27.59
N THR A 159 5.41 5.01 28.65
CA THR A 159 5.47 6.40 29.12
C THR A 159 5.66 7.34 27.94
N PRO A 160 5.06 8.54 27.94
CA PRO A 160 5.33 9.53 26.91
C PRO A 160 6.84 9.78 26.93
N ALA A 161 7.51 9.40 25.84
CA ALA A 161 8.93 9.66 25.69
C ALA A 161 9.10 11.19 25.74
N SER A 162 9.72 11.66 26.83
CA SER A 162 10.20 13.04 26.96
C SER A 162 10.83 13.45 25.63
N ALA A 163 10.35 14.54 25.03
CA ALA A 163 10.53 14.93 23.63
C ALA A 163 11.89 14.45 23.07
N GLY A 164 11.88 13.24 22.50
CA GLY A 164 13.08 12.43 22.40
C GLY A 164 14.05 13.07 21.43
N SER A 165 15.24 13.46 21.92
CA SER A 165 16.32 13.93 21.06
C SER A 165 16.54 12.89 19.96
N LEU A 166 16.29 13.28 18.71
CA LEU A 166 16.40 12.39 17.56
C LEU A 166 17.77 11.69 17.61
N PRO A 167 17.88 10.37 17.36
CA PRO A 167 19.15 9.67 17.50
C PRO A 167 20.20 10.34 16.61
N GLN A 168 21.22 11.00 17.18
CA GLN A 168 22.04 11.92 16.38
C GLN A 168 22.79 11.23 15.23
N LYS A 169 23.14 9.96 15.42
CA LYS A 169 23.65 9.06 14.39
C LYS A 169 22.52 8.37 13.64
N SER A 170 21.65 9.14 12.99
CA SER A 170 20.59 8.57 12.17
C SER A 170 20.34 9.37 10.90
N ILE A 171 20.08 8.62 9.83
CA ILE A 171 20.07 9.11 8.45
C ILE A 171 18.90 8.49 7.67
N ALA A 172 18.21 9.31 6.90
CA ALA A 172 17.29 8.88 5.86
C ALA A 172 17.82 9.31 4.49
N VAL A 173 17.84 8.40 3.52
CA VAL A 173 18.18 8.73 2.12
C VAL A 173 16.89 8.96 1.34
N LEU A 174 16.67 10.19 0.85
CA LEU A 174 15.52 10.50 0.01
C LEU A 174 15.75 10.02 -1.44
N PRO A 175 14.69 9.84 -2.25
CA PRO A 175 14.83 9.52 -3.67
C PRO A 175 15.70 10.55 -4.38
N PHE A 176 16.72 10.13 -5.12
CA PHE A 176 17.60 11.07 -5.83
C PHE A 176 16.90 11.67 -7.05
N GLU A 177 17.14 12.95 -7.29
CA GLU A 177 16.60 13.67 -8.44
C GLU A 177 17.34 13.28 -9.72
N ASN A 178 16.62 12.84 -10.76
CA ASN A 178 17.19 12.58 -12.07
C ASN A 178 17.30 13.90 -12.86
N LEU A 179 18.53 14.36 -13.09
CA LEU A 179 18.86 15.56 -13.89
C LEU A 179 19.37 15.20 -15.30
N SER A 180 19.26 13.93 -15.70
CA SER A 180 19.57 13.46 -17.06
C SER A 180 18.49 13.92 -18.04
N HIS A 181 18.87 14.37 -19.24
CA HIS A 181 17.90 14.77 -20.28
C HIS A 181 17.07 13.59 -20.79
N ASP A 182 17.69 12.42 -20.89
CA ASP A 182 17.06 11.18 -21.30
C ASP A 182 16.40 10.50 -20.09
N GLN A 183 15.06 10.40 -20.13
CA GLN A 183 14.23 9.78 -19.11
C GLN A 183 14.47 8.28 -18.97
N ASP A 184 15.01 7.62 -20.01
CA ASP A 184 15.37 6.19 -19.92
C ASP A 184 16.50 5.95 -18.91
N ASN A 185 17.22 6.98 -18.44
CA ASN A 185 18.20 6.87 -17.34
C ASN A 185 17.58 7.00 -15.93
N ALA A 186 16.25 7.05 -15.78
CA ALA A 186 15.61 7.11 -14.45
C ALA A 186 16.00 5.92 -13.54
N TYR A 187 16.22 4.73 -14.11
CA TYR A 187 16.73 3.56 -13.36
C TYR A 187 18.10 3.82 -12.73
N PHE A 188 18.93 4.66 -13.35
CA PHE A 188 20.30 4.91 -12.94
C PHE A 188 20.33 5.77 -11.67
N ALA A 189 19.50 6.82 -11.59
CA ALA A 189 19.36 7.63 -10.38
C ALA A 189 18.80 6.82 -9.19
N ASP A 190 17.77 6.01 -9.43
CA ASP A 190 17.15 5.12 -8.42
C ASP A 190 18.12 4.02 -7.96
N GLY A 191 18.91 3.46 -8.89
CA GLY A 191 19.95 2.46 -8.65
C GLY A 191 21.11 2.98 -7.82
N ILE A 192 21.74 4.09 -8.21
CA ILE A 192 22.80 4.76 -7.44
C ILE A 192 22.34 5.10 -6.02
N GLN A 193 21.09 5.57 -5.88
CA GLN A 193 20.49 5.84 -4.57
C GLN A 193 20.29 4.56 -3.74
N ASP A 194 20.18 3.38 -4.36
CA ASP A 194 20.07 2.09 -3.67
C ASP A 194 21.41 1.58 -3.19
N GLU A 195 22.43 1.63 -4.04
CA GLU A 195 23.76 1.16 -3.67
C GLU A 195 24.40 2.08 -2.62
N ILE A 196 24.19 3.41 -2.69
CA ILE A 196 24.54 4.34 -1.59
C ILE A 196 23.79 3.97 -0.30
N LEU A 197 22.48 3.74 -0.35
CA LEU A 197 21.70 3.37 0.83
C LEU A 197 22.16 2.03 1.44
N SER A 198 22.42 1.03 0.59
CA SER A 198 22.90 -0.30 0.97
C SER A 198 24.28 -0.21 1.63
N THR A 199 25.18 0.56 1.03
CA THR A 199 26.56 0.75 1.50
C THR A 199 26.63 1.55 2.80
N ILE A 200 25.81 2.61 2.98
CA ILE A 200 25.63 3.26 4.29
C ILE A 200 25.03 2.28 5.32
N GLY A 201 24.13 1.39 4.88
CA GLY A 201 23.49 0.36 5.70
C GLY A 201 24.45 -0.64 6.37
N LYS A 202 25.68 -0.78 5.84
CA LYS A 202 26.77 -1.59 6.42
C LYS A 202 27.34 -0.99 7.72
N ILE A 203 27.11 0.30 7.98
CA ILE A 203 27.66 1.03 9.14
C ILE A 203 26.75 0.83 10.37
N GLY A 204 27.07 -0.15 11.22
CA GLY A 204 26.27 -0.49 12.40
C GLY A 204 26.17 0.57 13.51
N ASP A 205 27.02 1.61 13.49
CA ASP A 205 26.95 2.75 14.42
C ASP A 205 26.02 3.88 13.91
N LEU A 206 25.42 3.72 12.72
CA LEU A 206 24.34 4.54 12.19
C LEU A 206 23.00 3.81 12.29
N LYS A 207 21.91 4.54 12.57
CA LYS A 207 20.53 4.10 12.29
C LYS A 207 20.15 4.57 10.89
N VAL A 208 19.94 3.64 9.96
CA VAL A 208 19.56 3.95 8.56
C VAL A 208 18.08 3.61 8.33
N ILE A 209 17.36 4.49 7.62
CA ILE A 209 15.95 4.29 7.27
C ILE A 209 15.81 3.57 5.91
N SER A 210 14.87 2.64 5.80
CA SER A 210 14.65 1.88 4.56
C SER A 210 14.15 2.74 3.39
N ARG A 211 14.56 2.38 2.17
CA ARG A 211 14.01 2.92 0.90
C ARG A 211 12.49 2.99 0.92
N THR A 212 11.83 1.90 1.32
CA THR A 212 10.37 1.80 1.33
C THR A 212 9.70 2.83 2.24
N SER A 213 10.40 3.32 3.27
CA SER A 213 9.90 4.37 4.16
C SER A 213 10.14 5.78 3.59
N THR A 214 11.18 5.96 2.77
CA THR A 214 11.55 7.26 2.17
C THR A 214 10.93 7.50 0.80
N ALA A 215 10.59 6.44 0.05
CA ALA A 215 10.05 6.48 -1.32
C ALA A 215 8.73 7.27 -1.47
N LYS A 216 8.01 7.55 -0.38
CA LYS A 216 6.79 8.38 -0.38
C LYS A 216 7.06 9.90 -0.40
N TYR A 217 8.31 10.35 -0.22
CA TYR A 217 8.68 11.77 -0.18
C TYR A 217 9.29 12.22 -1.52
N LYS A 218 9.18 13.52 -1.81
CA LYS A 218 9.90 14.16 -2.92
C LYS A 218 11.42 14.15 -2.66
N SER A 219 12.23 14.19 -3.70
CA SER A 219 13.70 14.32 -3.61
C SER A 219 14.18 15.55 -2.85
N ARG A 220 13.40 16.64 -2.91
CA ARG A 220 13.56 17.86 -2.14
C ARG A 220 12.20 18.25 -1.55
N PRO A 221 11.90 17.89 -0.29
CA PRO A 221 10.63 18.22 0.36
C PRO A 221 10.63 19.65 0.89
N GLU A 222 9.50 20.36 0.75
CA GLU A 222 9.32 21.74 1.25
C GLU A 222 9.50 21.90 2.77
N ASN A 223 9.49 20.80 3.53
CA ASN A 223 9.69 20.81 4.98
C ASN A 223 10.47 19.58 5.44
N LEU A 224 11.80 19.67 5.34
CA LEU A 224 12.73 18.61 5.71
C LEU A 224 12.58 18.19 7.19
N ARG A 225 12.39 19.17 8.09
CA ARG A 225 12.16 18.93 9.53
C ARG A 225 10.98 18.00 9.78
N ARG A 226 9.87 18.19 9.05
CA ARG A 226 8.69 17.31 9.15
C ARG A 226 9.01 15.90 8.67
N VAL A 227 9.68 15.76 7.52
CA VAL A 227 10.08 14.45 6.97
C VAL A 227 10.97 13.69 7.94
N ALA A 228 11.99 14.36 8.50
CA ALA A 228 12.88 13.79 9.50
C ALA A 228 12.16 13.42 10.80
N THR A 229 11.18 14.22 11.23
CA THR A 229 10.33 13.89 12.40
C THR A 229 9.46 12.66 12.13
N GLU A 230 8.80 12.57 10.97
CA GLU A 230 7.99 11.39 10.58
C GLU A 230 8.84 10.11 10.45
N LEU A 231 10.12 10.23 10.09
CA LEU A 231 11.09 9.12 10.00
C LEU A 231 11.88 8.86 11.30
N ALA A 232 11.72 9.73 12.31
CA ALA A 232 12.51 9.76 13.53
C ALA A 232 14.04 9.72 13.29
N VAL A 233 14.54 10.60 12.41
CA VAL A 233 15.97 10.78 12.13
C VAL A 233 16.46 12.19 12.42
N ALA A 234 17.75 12.34 12.76
CA ALA A 234 18.38 13.65 12.94
C ALA A 234 18.85 14.26 11.61
N THR A 235 19.33 13.44 10.69
CA THR A 235 19.91 13.90 9.41
C THR A 235 19.23 13.26 8.21
N VAL A 236 19.29 13.96 7.08
CA VAL A 236 18.73 13.52 5.80
C VAL A 236 19.79 13.66 4.71
N LEU A 237 19.88 12.66 3.84
CA LEU A 237 20.68 12.67 2.63
C LEU A 237 19.79 13.00 1.44
N GLU A 238 20.06 14.14 0.81
CA GLU A 238 19.51 14.51 -0.48
C GLU A 238 20.57 14.29 -1.58
N GLY A 239 20.12 14.10 -2.81
CA GLY A 239 21.04 13.96 -3.92
C GLY A 239 20.38 14.09 -5.29
N SER A 240 21.22 14.29 -6.29
CA SER A 240 20.81 14.30 -7.70
C SER A 240 21.85 13.57 -8.55
N VAL A 241 21.39 12.96 -9.63
CA VAL A 241 22.21 12.19 -10.57
C VAL A 241 21.92 12.68 -11.98
N GLN A 242 22.99 13.01 -12.71
CA GLN A 242 22.95 13.33 -14.13
C GLN A 242 23.90 12.38 -14.86
N LYS A 243 23.35 11.57 -15.77
CA LYS A 243 24.11 10.73 -16.69
C LYS A 243 24.01 11.30 -18.09
N ALA A 244 25.15 11.45 -18.76
CA ALA A 244 25.28 11.87 -20.14
C ALA A 244 26.36 11.01 -20.78
N ASP A 245 25.98 10.11 -21.68
CA ASP A 245 26.86 9.08 -22.26
C ASP A 245 27.63 8.31 -21.17
N ASP A 246 28.96 8.29 -21.25
CA ASP A 246 29.89 7.67 -20.29
C ASP A 246 30.27 8.60 -19.12
N ARG A 247 29.64 9.77 -18.98
CA ARG A 247 29.90 10.75 -17.92
C ARG A 247 28.76 10.77 -16.92
N VAL A 248 29.10 10.73 -15.64
CA VAL A 248 28.14 10.81 -14.54
C VAL A 248 28.56 11.93 -13.59
N ARG A 249 27.59 12.77 -13.24
CA ARG A 249 27.65 13.75 -12.16
C ARG A 249 26.68 13.33 -11.07
N ILE A 250 27.19 13.08 -9.87
CA ILE A 250 26.39 12.87 -8.66
C ILE A 250 26.63 14.04 -7.72
N ILE A 251 25.58 14.69 -7.24
CA ILE A 251 25.65 15.68 -6.17
C ILE A 251 24.97 15.05 -4.96
N VAL A 252 25.65 15.00 -3.80
CA VAL A 252 25.10 14.43 -2.56
C VAL A 252 25.26 15.45 -1.43
N GLN A 253 24.24 15.59 -0.60
CA GLN A 253 24.16 16.58 0.47
C GLN A 253 23.63 15.94 1.75
N LEU A 254 24.37 16.07 2.86
CA LEU A 254 23.95 15.64 4.18
C LEU A 254 23.50 16.86 4.99
N ILE A 255 22.23 16.88 5.40
CA ILE A 255 21.60 18.03 6.04
C ILE A 255 21.14 17.65 7.45
N ASP A 256 21.40 18.51 8.44
CA ASP A 256 20.79 18.43 9.76
C ASP A 256 19.34 18.93 9.69
N ALA A 257 18.38 18.05 9.93
CA ALA A 257 16.98 18.37 9.69
C ALA A 257 16.32 19.21 10.80
N GLN A 258 17.03 19.50 11.90
CA GLN A 258 16.55 20.43 12.92
C GLN A 258 16.89 21.87 12.55
N SER A 259 18.14 22.12 12.16
CA SER A 259 18.71 23.44 11.86
C SER A 259 18.67 23.83 10.39
N ASP A 260 18.38 22.88 9.49
CA ASP A 260 18.47 23.04 8.03
C ASP A 260 19.90 23.34 7.54
N ALA A 261 20.90 22.98 8.35
CA ALA A 261 22.32 23.21 8.06
C ALA A 261 22.92 22.05 7.24
N HIS A 262 23.63 22.39 6.16
CA HIS A 262 24.45 21.43 5.43
C HIS A 262 25.65 21.01 6.29
N LEU A 263 25.68 19.73 6.68
CA LEU A 263 26.79 19.13 7.43
C LEU A 263 27.95 18.74 6.51
N TRP A 264 27.62 18.33 5.29
CA TRP A 264 28.55 17.97 4.22
C TRP A 264 27.83 18.03 2.86
N SER A 265 28.57 18.35 1.80
CA SER A 265 28.07 18.35 0.42
C SER A 265 29.24 18.11 -0.52
N GLU A 266 29.08 17.24 -1.51
CA GLU A 266 30.12 16.90 -2.48
C GLU A 266 29.55 16.65 -3.87
N THR A 267 30.36 16.89 -4.90
CA THR A 267 30.03 16.66 -6.31
C THR A 267 31.06 15.71 -6.92
N TYR A 268 30.57 14.55 -7.35
CA TYR A 268 31.35 13.50 -7.99
C TYR A 268 31.14 13.57 -9.51
N ASP A 269 32.09 14.20 -10.20
CA ASP A 269 32.23 14.10 -11.65
C ASP A 269 33.17 12.94 -11.98
N ARG A 270 32.66 11.91 -12.64
CA ARG A 270 33.39 10.66 -12.97
C ARG A 270 33.03 10.14 -14.36
N GLN A 271 33.86 9.24 -14.89
CA GLN A 271 33.43 8.36 -15.99
C GLN A 271 32.62 7.21 -15.40
N LEU A 272 31.74 6.59 -16.18
CA LEU A 272 30.86 5.50 -15.72
C LEU A 272 31.65 4.31 -15.14
N LYS A 273 32.85 4.04 -15.66
CA LYS A 273 33.77 3.00 -15.15
C LYS A 273 34.39 3.30 -13.78
N ASP A 274 34.34 4.55 -13.34
CA ASP A 274 34.92 5.04 -12.08
C ASP A 274 33.80 5.40 -11.07
N ILE A 275 32.53 5.07 -11.36
CA ILE A 275 31.38 5.51 -10.54
C ILE A 275 31.20 4.65 -9.28
N PHE A 276 31.63 3.39 -9.29
CA PHE A 276 31.34 2.44 -8.21
C PHE A 276 32.08 2.77 -6.91
N SER A 277 33.21 3.49 -6.97
CA SER A 277 33.89 3.97 -5.76
C SER A 277 33.13 5.09 -5.05
N VAL A 278 32.23 5.81 -5.75
CA VAL A 278 31.46 6.91 -5.18
C VAL A 278 30.53 6.44 -4.07
N GLU A 279 29.98 5.22 -4.15
CA GLU A 279 29.18 4.62 -3.07
C GLU A 279 29.96 4.57 -1.75
N SER A 280 31.22 4.12 -1.83
CA SER A 280 32.15 3.99 -0.71
C SER A 280 32.68 5.34 -0.24
N GLU A 281 33.06 6.24 -1.17
CA GLU A 281 33.47 7.62 -0.88
C GLU A 281 32.37 8.37 -0.11
N VAL A 282 31.10 8.26 -0.55
CA VAL A 282 29.92 8.85 0.11
C VAL A 282 29.70 8.22 1.49
N ALA A 283 29.74 6.89 1.62
CA ALA A 283 29.50 6.22 2.90
C ALA A 283 30.60 6.52 3.94
N GLN A 284 31.86 6.58 3.53
CA GLN A 284 32.99 6.98 4.39
C GLN A 284 32.88 8.46 4.79
N SER A 285 32.48 9.35 3.87
CA SER A 285 32.28 10.78 4.14
C SER A 285 31.14 11.02 5.13
N ILE A 286 30.01 10.32 4.97
CA ILE A 286 28.89 10.34 5.92
C ILE A 286 29.31 9.80 7.29
N ALA A 287 30.09 8.72 7.34
CA ALA A 287 30.62 8.20 8.60
C ALA A 287 31.50 9.23 9.31
N GLY A 288 32.36 9.94 8.58
CA GLY A 288 33.17 11.04 9.11
C GLY A 288 32.32 12.20 9.64
N ALA A 289 31.39 12.71 8.82
CA ALA A 289 30.51 13.84 9.16
C ALA A 289 29.64 13.55 10.40
N LEU A 290 29.07 12.34 10.51
CA LEU A 290 28.27 11.90 11.64
C LEU A 290 29.10 11.33 12.81
N LYS A 291 30.43 11.32 12.70
CA LYS A 291 31.38 10.75 13.68
C LYS A 291 31.02 9.30 14.05
N ALA A 292 30.55 8.53 13.07
CA ALA A 292 30.20 7.12 13.21
C ALA A 292 31.46 6.26 13.25
N LYS A 293 31.43 5.22 14.10
CA LYS A 293 32.53 4.27 14.25
C LYS A 293 32.49 3.25 13.11
N LEU A 294 33.48 3.29 12.24
CA LEU A 294 33.77 2.20 11.29
C LEU A 294 34.61 1.13 12.01
N THR A 295 34.17 -0.13 11.95
CA THR A 295 35.01 -1.27 12.35
C THR A 295 36.00 -1.58 11.23
N LEU A 296 37.11 -2.27 11.52
CA LEU A 296 38.07 -2.71 10.49
C LEU A 296 37.40 -3.55 9.40
N GLY A 297 36.50 -4.46 9.77
CA GLY A 297 35.73 -5.27 8.82
C GLY A 297 34.74 -4.45 7.99
N THR A 298 34.09 -3.43 8.60
CA THR A 298 33.23 -2.50 7.87
C THR A 298 34.05 -1.70 6.85
N ALA A 299 35.18 -1.13 7.24
CA ALA A 299 36.05 -0.37 6.34
C ALA A 299 36.52 -1.23 5.15
N GLN A 300 37.04 -2.44 5.42
CA GLN A 300 37.44 -3.39 4.38
C GLN A 300 36.30 -3.82 3.45
N SER A 301 35.04 -3.84 3.94
CA SER A 301 33.86 -4.13 3.12
C SER A 301 33.42 -2.93 2.27
N LEU A 302 33.67 -1.69 2.72
CA LEU A 302 33.46 -0.47 1.93
C LEU A 302 34.50 -0.35 0.81
N ASP A 303 35.74 -0.80 1.01
CA ASP A 303 36.79 -0.74 0.00
C ASP A 303 36.64 -1.78 -1.14
N GLN A 304 35.63 -2.68 -1.08
CA GLN A 304 35.36 -3.65 -2.14
C GLN A 304 34.52 -3.05 -3.26
N VAL A 305 35.10 -3.00 -4.47
CA VAL A 305 34.42 -2.57 -5.69
C VAL A 305 33.53 -3.72 -6.22
N PRO A 306 32.25 -3.48 -6.57
CA PRO A 306 31.30 -4.54 -6.94
C PRO A 306 31.63 -5.26 -8.26
N THR A 307 32.18 -4.53 -9.25
CA THR A 307 32.67 -5.05 -10.54
C THR A 307 33.70 -4.07 -11.11
N ARG A 308 34.49 -4.50 -12.10
CA ARG A 308 35.40 -3.64 -12.87
C ARG A 308 34.90 -3.31 -14.28
N ASP A 309 33.72 -3.80 -14.65
CA ASP A 309 33.10 -3.54 -15.95
C ASP A 309 31.89 -2.58 -15.82
N ALA A 310 31.97 -1.46 -16.55
CA ALA A 310 30.96 -0.40 -16.48
C ALA A 310 29.63 -0.77 -17.13
N GLU A 311 29.67 -1.61 -18.17
CA GLU A 311 28.48 -2.09 -18.84
C GLU A 311 27.78 -3.14 -17.97
N ALA A 312 28.55 -4.02 -17.33
CA ALA A 312 28.06 -4.99 -16.35
C ALA A 312 27.31 -4.28 -15.19
N TYR A 313 27.92 -3.25 -14.60
CA TYR A 313 27.28 -2.49 -13.53
C TYR A 313 26.01 -1.75 -14.00
N ASN A 314 26.05 -1.13 -15.18
CA ASN A 314 24.88 -0.43 -15.73
C ASN A 314 23.71 -1.38 -16.01
N LEU A 315 23.99 -2.57 -16.55
CA LEU A 315 23.03 -3.65 -16.75
C LEU A 315 22.47 -4.16 -15.41
N TYR A 316 23.32 -4.34 -14.39
CA TYR A 316 22.93 -4.72 -13.03
C TYR A 316 21.98 -3.69 -12.38
N LEU A 317 22.26 -2.38 -12.48
CA LEU A 317 21.35 -1.34 -11.97
C LEU A 317 20.00 -1.35 -12.69
N LYS A 318 20.00 -1.53 -14.02
CA LYS A 318 18.78 -1.61 -14.83
C LYS A 318 17.94 -2.85 -14.51
N ALA A 319 18.59 -3.99 -14.28
CA ALA A 319 17.95 -5.21 -13.82
C ALA A 319 17.31 -5.00 -12.43
N GLY A 320 18.05 -4.41 -11.48
CA GLY A 320 17.56 -4.09 -10.14
C GLY A 320 16.33 -3.17 -10.14
N TYR A 321 16.28 -2.19 -11.03
CA TYR A 321 15.09 -1.36 -11.23
C TYR A 321 13.86 -2.19 -11.63
N HIS A 322 13.98 -3.11 -12.59
CA HIS A 322 12.87 -4.00 -12.97
C HIS A 322 12.49 -4.99 -11.86
N VAL A 323 13.43 -5.45 -11.01
CA VAL A 323 13.09 -6.21 -9.80
C VAL A 323 12.28 -5.35 -8.82
N ARG A 324 12.67 -4.09 -8.59
CA ARG A 324 11.90 -3.16 -7.73
C ARG A 324 10.51 -2.87 -8.31
N GLU A 325 10.41 -2.68 -9.62
CA GLU A 325 9.16 -2.49 -10.36
C GLU A 325 8.19 -3.67 -10.14
N ALA A 326 8.64 -4.90 -10.38
CA ALA A 326 7.85 -6.12 -10.18
C ALA A 326 7.47 -6.35 -8.71
N THR A 327 8.40 -6.14 -7.77
CA THR A 327 8.17 -6.41 -6.33
C THR A 327 7.38 -5.32 -5.62
N SER A 328 7.25 -4.12 -6.20
CA SER A 328 6.40 -3.04 -5.69
C SER A 328 4.89 -3.27 -5.89
N GLY A 329 4.50 -4.20 -6.76
CA GLY A 329 3.11 -4.43 -7.15
C GLY A 329 2.58 -3.44 -8.20
N ASN A 330 3.44 -2.62 -8.80
CA ASN A 330 3.06 -1.66 -9.85
C ASN A 330 2.96 -2.29 -11.25
N SER A 331 3.64 -3.41 -11.49
CA SER A 331 3.71 -4.10 -12.79
C SER A 331 3.57 -5.62 -12.62
N ASP A 332 3.19 -6.32 -13.69
CA ASP A 332 3.07 -7.78 -13.71
C ASP A 332 4.46 -8.46 -13.57
N PRO A 333 4.73 -9.20 -12.47
CA PRO A 333 6.01 -9.86 -12.27
C PRO A 333 6.34 -10.90 -13.35
N ALA A 334 5.33 -11.54 -13.97
CA ALA A 334 5.52 -12.52 -15.04
C ALA A 334 6.08 -11.89 -16.33
N ILE A 335 5.86 -10.59 -16.53
CA ILE A 335 6.35 -9.83 -17.69
C ILE A 335 7.69 -9.15 -17.38
N VAL A 336 7.88 -8.67 -16.15
CA VAL A 336 9.03 -7.82 -15.79
C VAL A 336 10.22 -8.62 -15.27
N LEU A 337 10.02 -9.67 -14.46
CA LEU A 337 11.14 -10.44 -13.90
C LEU A 337 11.99 -11.20 -14.95
N PRO A 338 11.43 -11.75 -16.05
CA PRO A 338 12.25 -12.31 -17.12
C PRO A 338 13.19 -11.29 -17.77
N LYS A 339 12.78 -10.02 -17.87
CA LYS A 339 13.65 -8.93 -18.39
C LYS A 339 14.78 -8.60 -17.41
N ALA A 340 14.49 -8.62 -16.11
CA ALA A 340 15.53 -8.44 -15.09
C ALA A 340 16.55 -9.58 -15.12
N LEU A 341 16.11 -10.83 -15.26
CA LEU A 341 16.99 -11.99 -15.39
C LEU A 341 17.87 -11.93 -16.65
N ASP A 342 17.31 -11.52 -17.80
CA ASP A 342 18.08 -11.32 -19.03
C ASP A 342 19.16 -10.23 -18.86
N LEU A 343 18.82 -9.08 -18.27
CA LEU A 343 19.78 -8.01 -17.99
C LEU A 343 20.88 -8.44 -17.00
N TYR A 344 20.55 -9.22 -15.96
CA TYR A 344 21.57 -9.80 -15.08
C TYR A 344 22.44 -10.84 -15.80
N ALA A 345 21.88 -11.65 -16.71
CA ALA A 345 22.65 -12.60 -17.51
C ALA A 345 23.62 -11.88 -18.46
N GLN A 346 23.20 -10.75 -19.06
CA GLN A 346 24.09 -9.88 -19.84
C GLN A 346 25.20 -9.26 -18.95
N ALA A 347 24.88 -8.80 -17.73
CA ALA A 347 25.87 -8.29 -16.79
C ALA A 347 26.91 -9.35 -16.39
N ILE A 348 26.46 -10.57 -16.11
CA ILE A 348 27.31 -11.73 -15.79
C ILE A 348 28.15 -12.18 -16.99
N ALA A 349 27.66 -12.01 -18.23
CA ALA A 349 28.43 -12.31 -19.43
C ALA A 349 29.59 -11.31 -19.64
N LYS A 350 29.44 -10.07 -19.17
CA LYS A 350 30.50 -9.04 -19.16
C LYS A 350 31.49 -9.27 -18.02
N ASP A 351 31.00 -9.49 -16.80
CA ASP A 351 31.82 -9.85 -15.64
C ASP A 351 31.32 -11.13 -14.94
N PRO A 352 31.88 -12.30 -15.29
CA PRO A 352 31.55 -13.58 -14.64
C PRO A 352 31.92 -13.66 -13.14
N SER A 353 32.69 -12.68 -12.64
CA SER A 353 33.07 -12.52 -11.23
C SER A 353 32.22 -11.48 -10.48
N PHE A 354 31.13 -10.99 -11.08
CA PHE A 354 30.23 -10.04 -10.43
C PHE A 354 29.31 -10.74 -9.41
N ALA A 355 29.80 -10.95 -8.18
CA ALA A 355 29.11 -11.71 -7.13
C ALA A 355 27.70 -11.18 -6.79
N LEU A 356 27.48 -9.87 -6.81
CA LEU A 356 26.17 -9.26 -6.54
C LEU A 356 25.14 -9.62 -7.61
N ALA A 357 25.51 -9.63 -8.90
CA ALA A 357 24.61 -10.03 -9.97
C ALA A 357 24.17 -11.51 -9.82
N TRP A 358 25.09 -12.41 -9.46
CA TRP A 358 24.75 -13.80 -9.14
C TRP A 358 23.81 -13.93 -7.93
N ALA A 359 24.03 -13.13 -6.87
CA ALA A 359 23.14 -13.11 -5.70
C ALA A 359 21.73 -12.61 -6.07
N GLN A 360 21.62 -11.59 -6.92
CA GLN A 360 20.32 -11.07 -7.39
C GLN A 360 19.59 -12.05 -8.32
N VAL A 361 20.29 -12.75 -9.23
CA VAL A 361 19.69 -13.84 -10.04
C VAL A 361 19.09 -14.91 -9.14
N SER A 362 19.81 -15.32 -8.09
CA SER A 362 19.28 -16.28 -7.10
C SER A 362 18.05 -15.77 -6.36
N TYR A 363 18.08 -14.49 -5.93
CA TYR A 363 16.94 -13.84 -5.28
C TYR A 363 15.70 -13.83 -6.19
N VAL A 364 15.85 -13.42 -7.45
CA VAL A 364 14.73 -13.34 -8.41
C VAL A 364 14.14 -14.72 -8.70
N HIS A 365 14.97 -15.73 -8.97
CA HIS A 365 14.46 -17.10 -9.15
C HIS A 365 13.74 -17.63 -7.90
N SER A 366 14.28 -17.36 -6.70
CA SER A 366 13.66 -17.75 -5.42
C SER A 366 12.31 -17.04 -5.20
N TRP A 367 12.23 -15.76 -5.57
CA TRP A 367 11.00 -14.95 -5.47
C TRP A 367 9.92 -15.48 -6.42
N MET A 368 10.27 -15.73 -7.69
CA MET A 368 9.34 -16.23 -8.70
C MET A 368 8.70 -17.58 -8.31
N HIS A 369 9.48 -18.47 -7.69
CA HIS A 369 8.96 -19.73 -7.16
C HIS A 369 8.01 -19.54 -5.99
N TRP A 370 8.37 -18.69 -5.01
CA TRP A 370 7.54 -18.45 -3.82
C TRP A 370 6.19 -17.81 -4.13
N PHE A 371 6.16 -16.89 -5.09
CA PHE A 371 4.95 -16.19 -5.53
C PHE A 371 4.28 -16.85 -6.74
N SER A 372 4.68 -18.08 -7.09
CA SER A 372 4.08 -18.91 -8.15
C SER A 372 4.01 -18.22 -9.53
N VAL A 373 5.03 -17.42 -9.86
CA VAL A 373 5.25 -16.86 -11.21
C VAL A 373 5.89 -17.91 -12.12
N ASP A 374 6.87 -18.65 -11.58
CA ASP A 374 7.41 -19.88 -12.15
C ASP A 374 7.89 -20.71 -10.95
N ASP A 375 7.18 -21.79 -10.63
CA ASP A 375 7.50 -22.68 -9.51
C ASP A 375 8.25 -23.95 -9.95
N SER A 376 8.76 -23.99 -11.18
CA SER A 376 9.41 -25.17 -11.76
C SER A 376 10.68 -25.59 -11.00
N LEU A 377 10.99 -26.89 -11.07
CA LEU A 377 12.25 -27.43 -10.53
C LEU A 377 13.49 -26.88 -11.25
N ALA A 378 13.35 -26.40 -12.49
CA ALA A 378 14.43 -25.74 -13.22
C ALA A 378 14.73 -24.36 -12.58
N GLN A 379 13.70 -23.56 -12.33
CA GLN A 379 13.80 -22.28 -11.64
C GLN A 379 14.50 -22.41 -10.28
N MET A 380 14.11 -23.42 -9.50
CA MET A 380 14.72 -23.70 -8.19
C MET A 380 16.19 -24.12 -8.27
N ARG A 381 16.59 -24.89 -9.29
CA ARG A 381 18.02 -25.21 -9.52
C ARG A 381 18.82 -23.97 -9.91
N SER A 382 18.28 -23.12 -10.80
CA SER A 382 18.91 -21.85 -11.17
C SER A 382 19.10 -20.93 -9.96
N ALA A 383 18.15 -20.92 -9.01
CA ALA A 383 18.30 -20.20 -7.74
C ALA A 383 19.46 -20.73 -6.89
N GLU A 384 19.56 -22.07 -6.73
CA GLU A 384 20.64 -22.71 -5.97
C GLU A 384 22.02 -22.47 -6.60
N ASP A 385 22.15 -22.69 -7.91
CA ASP A 385 23.42 -22.59 -8.61
C ASP A 385 23.95 -21.16 -8.60
N ALA A 386 23.07 -20.16 -8.76
CA ALA A 386 23.42 -18.75 -8.68
C ALA A 386 23.86 -18.34 -7.26
N ALA A 387 23.19 -18.80 -6.19
CA ALA A 387 23.62 -18.53 -4.81
C ALA A 387 24.99 -19.14 -4.51
N ARG A 388 25.19 -20.41 -4.88
CA ARG A 388 26.48 -21.11 -4.73
C ARG A 388 27.58 -20.39 -5.52
N ARG A 389 27.27 -19.88 -6.71
CA ARG A 389 28.23 -19.14 -7.53
C ARG A 389 28.62 -17.81 -6.90
N ALA A 390 27.67 -17.04 -6.34
CA ALA A 390 27.96 -15.82 -5.60
C ALA A 390 28.92 -16.06 -4.43
N VAL A 391 28.64 -17.08 -3.59
CA VAL A 391 29.52 -17.46 -2.46
C VAL A 391 30.88 -17.97 -2.91
N ALA A 392 30.94 -18.74 -4.00
CA ALA A 392 32.21 -19.25 -4.54
C ALA A 392 33.11 -18.14 -5.13
N ILE A 393 32.52 -17.03 -5.58
CA ILE A 393 33.25 -15.85 -6.07
C ILE A 393 33.73 -15.00 -4.90
N ASN A 394 32.83 -14.64 -3.97
CA ASN A 394 33.19 -13.85 -2.79
C ASN A 394 32.35 -14.29 -1.57
N PRO A 395 32.91 -15.13 -0.67
CA PRO A 395 32.20 -15.62 0.52
C PRO A 395 32.05 -14.55 1.62
N GLN A 396 32.57 -13.33 1.43
CA GLN A 396 32.40 -12.21 2.36
C GLN A 396 31.32 -11.22 1.91
N VAL A 397 30.74 -11.40 0.72
CA VAL A 397 29.60 -10.59 0.23
C VAL A 397 28.32 -11.03 0.95
N PRO A 398 27.71 -10.19 1.80
CA PRO A 398 26.56 -10.61 2.60
C PRO A 398 25.32 -10.89 1.76
N GLU A 399 25.18 -10.27 0.59
CA GLU A 399 24.11 -10.54 -0.37
C GLU A 399 24.12 -12.00 -0.85
N ALA A 400 25.27 -12.67 -0.87
CA ALA A 400 25.38 -14.09 -1.21
C ALA A 400 24.79 -14.99 -0.09
N HIS A 401 24.96 -14.61 1.18
CA HIS A 401 24.25 -15.23 2.30
C HIS A 401 22.75 -14.92 2.29
N VAL A 402 22.34 -13.71 1.89
CA VAL A 402 20.92 -13.38 1.66
C VAL A 402 20.31 -14.27 0.58
N ALA A 403 21.01 -14.51 -0.52
CA ALA A 403 20.59 -15.42 -1.58
C ALA A 403 20.43 -16.88 -1.08
N LEU A 404 21.43 -17.42 -0.36
CA LEU A 404 21.32 -18.75 0.27
C LEU A 404 20.14 -18.83 1.25
N GLY A 405 19.93 -17.78 2.06
CA GLY A 405 18.82 -17.68 2.99
C GLY A 405 17.46 -17.72 2.29
N TYR A 406 17.30 -17.04 1.16
CA TYR A 406 16.06 -17.09 0.37
C TYR A 406 15.88 -18.43 -0.35
N VAL A 407 16.94 -19.04 -0.89
CA VAL A 407 16.89 -20.41 -1.43
C VAL A 407 16.41 -21.41 -0.37
N ALA A 408 16.94 -21.34 0.84
CA ALA A 408 16.53 -22.18 1.95
C ALA A 408 15.08 -21.88 2.39
N TYR A 409 14.72 -20.60 2.52
CA TYR A 409 13.41 -20.18 3.02
C TYR A 409 12.27 -20.44 2.03
N TRP A 410 12.40 -19.89 0.83
CA TRP A 410 11.37 -19.84 -0.20
C TRP A 410 11.32 -21.13 -1.03
N GLY A 411 12.48 -21.67 -1.39
CA GLY A 411 12.58 -22.92 -2.13
C GLY A 411 12.38 -24.15 -1.26
N LYS A 412 13.30 -24.36 -0.30
CA LYS A 412 13.38 -25.61 0.46
C LYS A 412 12.46 -25.67 1.69
N ARG A 413 11.95 -24.52 2.14
CA ARG A 413 11.25 -24.34 3.42
C ARG A 413 12.08 -24.80 4.63
N ASP A 414 13.40 -24.79 4.48
CA ASP A 414 14.36 -25.05 5.55
C ASP A 414 14.58 -23.75 6.34
N TYR A 415 13.68 -23.52 7.29
CA TYR A 415 13.68 -22.34 8.15
C TYR A 415 14.91 -22.26 9.06
N THR A 416 15.56 -23.37 9.37
CA THR A 416 16.75 -23.41 10.24
C THR A 416 17.97 -22.91 9.48
N THR A 417 18.22 -23.46 8.29
CA THR A 417 19.30 -22.99 7.40
C THR A 417 19.04 -21.55 6.96
N ALA A 418 17.80 -21.20 6.60
CA ALA A 418 17.45 -19.83 6.24
C ALA A 418 17.76 -18.81 7.34
N LEU A 419 17.39 -19.12 8.59
CA LEU A 419 17.69 -18.24 9.72
C LEU A 419 19.21 -18.08 9.92
N SER A 420 19.97 -19.17 9.81
CA SER A 420 21.44 -19.15 9.92
C SER A 420 22.09 -18.22 8.88
N GLU A 421 21.68 -18.34 7.62
CA GLU A 421 22.21 -17.55 6.51
C GLU A 421 21.82 -16.06 6.61
N PHE A 422 20.56 -15.75 6.93
CA PHE A 422 20.14 -14.36 7.14
C PHE A 422 20.81 -13.73 8.37
N GLU A 423 21.04 -14.49 9.44
CA GLU A 423 21.80 -14.03 10.62
C GLU A 423 23.28 -13.79 10.30
N GLN A 424 23.87 -14.59 9.42
CA GLN A 424 25.23 -14.35 8.93
C GLN A 424 25.29 -13.06 8.10
N ALA A 425 24.34 -12.84 7.18
CA ALA A 425 24.22 -11.60 6.42
C ALA A 425 24.03 -10.37 7.33
N ARG A 426 23.19 -10.47 8.37
CA ARG A 426 22.88 -9.36 9.31
C ARG A 426 24.13 -8.80 10.01
N LYS A 427 25.18 -9.59 10.21
CA LYS A 427 26.44 -9.13 10.82
C LYS A 427 27.15 -8.05 10.00
N ALA A 428 27.05 -8.12 8.67
CA ALA A 428 27.63 -7.15 7.73
C ALA A 428 26.60 -6.17 7.17
N LEU A 429 25.30 -6.50 7.26
CA LEU A 429 24.17 -5.65 6.85
C LEU A 429 23.27 -5.26 8.04
N PRO A 430 23.80 -4.62 9.11
CA PRO A 430 23.08 -4.39 10.37
C PRO A 430 21.83 -3.51 10.22
N ASN A 431 21.80 -2.60 9.24
CA ASN A 431 20.64 -1.74 8.96
C ASN A 431 19.81 -2.17 7.74
N ASN A 432 20.10 -3.31 7.11
CA ASN A 432 19.34 -3.72 5.93
C ASN A 432 17.93 -4.22 6.33
N SER A 433 16.91 -3.51 5.86
CA SER A 433 15.51 -3.82 6.18
C SER A 433 15.04 -5.14 5.56
N ALA A 434 15.53 -5.52 4.38
CA ALA A 434 15.15 -6.78 3.74
C ALA A 434 15.62 -7.99 4.55
N VAL A 435 16.87 -7.96 5.04
CA VAL A 435 17.42 -9.00 5.95
C VAL A 435 16.59 -9.09 7.23
N THR A 436 16.25 -7.95 7.84
CA THR A 436 15.43 -7.89 9.06
C THR A 436 14.03 -8.46 8.83
N ILE A 437 13.38 -8.13 7.70
CA ILE A 437 12.07 -8.66 7.30
C ILE A 437 12.14 -10.16 7.00
N ALA A 438 13.23 -10.65 6.40
CA ALA A 438 13.45 -12.06 6.12
C ALA A 438 13.55 -12.87 7.43
N ILE A 439 14.39 -12.43 8.39
CA ILE A 439 14.52 -13.04 9.72
C ILE A 439 13.16 -13.09 10.45
N GLY A 440 12.43 -11.96 10.51
CA GLY A 440 11.10 -11.92 11.12
C GLY A 440 10.08 -12.82 10.41
N SER A 441 10.18 -12.94 9.08
CA SER A 441 9.33 -13.84 8.30
C SER A 441 9.61 -15.31 8.58
N VAL A 442 10.87 -15.68 8.86
CA VAL A 442 11.29 -17.02 9.27
C VAL A 442 10.85 -17.31 10.71
N TYR A 443 11.02 -16.38 11.67
CA TYR A 443 10.51 -16.57 13.04
C TYR A 443 8.99 -16.80 13.07
N ARG A 444 8.21 -16.03 12.31
CA ARG A 444 6.77 -16.24 12.14
C ARG A 444 6.43 -17.66 11.64
N ARG A 445 7.27 -18.25 10.80
CA ARG A 445 7.10 -19.63 10.27
C ARG A 445 7.50 -20.71 11.28
N LEU A 446 8.41 -20.37 12.20
CA LEU A 446 8.78 -21.18 13.36
C LEU A 446 7.84 -20.99 14.56
N GLY A 447 6.79 -20.17 14.45
CA GLY A 447 5.84 -19.88 15.53
C GLY A 447 6.42 -19.06 16.69
N LYS A 448 7.41 -18.19 16.40
CA LYS A 448 8.12 -17.33 17.36
C LYS A 448 7.85 -15.86 17.10
#